data_AF-A0A1X7A0G4-F1
#
_entry.id   AF-A0A1X7A0G4-F1
#
_cell.length_a   1.000
_cell.length_b   1.000
_cell.length_c   1.000
_cell.angle_alpha   90.00
_cell.angle_beta   90.00
_cell.angle_gamma   90.00
#
_symmetry.space_group_name_H-M   'P 1'
#
loop_
_entity.id
_entity.type
_entity.pdbx_description
1 polymer ?
#
loop_
_entity_poly.entity_id
_entity_poly.type
_entity_poly.pdbx_seq_one_letter_code
_entity_poly.pdbx_strand_id
1 'polypeptide(L)'
;MADQFDPIAANIQIRATLGLRRKDESGARLDLRFGPDEDPEPGAIYRIKDVLGEAWELSYRWYEPVEPLPWGAPDPRMREALLGDLEAELEEAGIEGSSAVLDYPTGWLWIAQVMTDRMVKWAAEGEEIEISDIKEKFGTLRCYVRGSERLQNLAQWCEAQSETRCMATGLQGRPRNAGGWVLCLSEEMMELHKRDHYQLMDLIYARSPRS
;
A
#
# COMPACT_ATOMS: atom_id res chain seq x y z
N MET A 1 24.04 -0.63 -12.75
CA MET A 1 22.97 -1.65 -12.81
C MET A 1 22.29 -1.57 -11.47
N ALA A 2 21.09 -1.00 -11.41
CA ALA A 2 20.28 -1.15 -10.21
C ALA A 2 19.96 -2.64 -10.10
N ASP A 3 20.22 -3.24 -8.95
CA ASP A 3 19.86 -4.64 -8.70
C ASP A 3 18.40 -4.83 -9.07
N GLN A 4 18.12 -5.83 -9.90
CA GLN A 4 16.78 -6.15 -10.35
C GLN A 4 15.96 -6.54 -9.12
N PHE A 5 14.93 -5.75 -8.80
CA PHE A 5 14.01 -6.06 -7.71
C PHE A 5 13.34 -7.41 -7.98
N ASP A 6 13.40 -8.32 -6.99
CA ASP A 6 12.75 -9.63 -7.05
C ASP A 6 11.46 -9.61 -6.19
N PRO A 7 10.27 -9.59 -6.80
CA PRO A 7 9.01 -9.58 -6.06
C PRO A 7 8.78 -10.88 -5.27
N ILE A 8 9.40 -12.00 -5.69
CA ILE A 8 9.22 -13.31 -5.05
C ILE A 8 9.86 -13.31 -3.66
N ALA A 9 10.99 -12.61 -3.50
CA ALA A 9 11.73 -12.53 -2.25
C ALA A 9 11.08 -11.59 -1.20
N ALA A 10 10.05 -10.81 -1.58
CA ALA A 10 9.44 -9.84 -0.69
C ALA A 10 8.72 -10.51 0.49
N ASN A 11 9.03 -10.04 1.71
CA ASN A 11 8.32 -10.40 2.91
C ASN A 11 6.98 -9.64 3.00
N ILE A 12 5.89 -10.36 2.77
CA ILE A 12 4.52 -9.80 2.76
C ILE A 12 3.84 -9.79 4.13
N GLN A 13 4.56 -10.15 5.20
CA GLN A 13 4.00 -10.16 6.55
C GLN A 13 3.76 -8.73 7.05
N ILE A 14 2.70 -8.55 7.83
CA ILE A 14 2.36 -7.27 8.48
C ILE A 14 2.37 -7.41 10.00
N ARG A 15 2.58 -6.29 10.71
CA ARG A 15 2.38 -6.21 12.15
C ARG A 15 1.20 -5.31 12.42
N ALA A 16 0.25 -5.79 13.21
CA ALA A 16 -0.82 -4.95 13.72
C ALA A 16 -0.32 -4.13 14.92
N THR A 17 -0.85 -2.92 15.05
CA THR A 17 -0.71 -2.13 16.28
C THR A 17 -2.06 -1.56 16.68
N LEU A 18 -2.41 -1.74 17.96
CA LEU A 18 -3.60 -1.17 18.58
C LEU A 18 -3.21 0.06 19.39
N GLY A 19 -3.75 1.20 19.00
CA GLY A 19 -3.61 2.45 19.74
C GLY A 19 -4.78 2.66 20.67
N LEU A 20 -4.49 2.78 21.96
CA LEU A 20 -5.45 3.04 23.02
C LEU A 20 -5.27 4.46 23.56
N ARG A 21 -6.38 5.08 23.97
CA ARG A 21 -6.37 6.36 24.67
C ARG A 21 -7.21 6.31 25.94
N ARG A 22 -6.92 7.16 26.92
CA ARG A 22 -7.80 7.36 28.07
C ARG A 22 -8.85 8.43 27.77
N LYS A 23 -10.10 8.20 28.19
CA LYS A 23 -11.23 9.12 27.93
C LYS A 23 -11.05 10.52 28.54
N ASP A 24 -10.50 10.58 29.76
CA ASP A 24 -10.49 11.80 30.58
C ASP A 24 -9.10 12.46 30.70
N GLU A 25 -8.10 11.96 29.97
CA GLU A 25 -6.73 12.44 30.07
C GLU A 25 -6.16 12.72 28.67
N SER A 26 -6.16 14.01 28.32
CA SER A 26 -5.55 14.48 27.08
C SER A 26 -4.07 14.12 27.04
N GLY A 27 -3.68 13.26 26.11
CA GLY A 27 -2.29 12.87 25.87
C GLY A 27 -1.90 11.47 26.37
N ALA A 28 -2.72 10.82 27.19
CA ALA A 28 -2.46 9.43 27.59
C ALA A 28 -2.71 8.47 26.41
N ARG A 29 -1.63 7.86 25.91
CA ARG A 29 -1.65 6.92 24.77
C ARG A 29 -0.83 5.67 25.09
N LEU A 30 -1.36 4.52 24.68
CA LEU A 30 -0.66 3.24 24.73
C LEU A 30 -0.76 2.58 23.36
N ASP A 31 0.39 2.20 22.80
CA ASP A 31 0.46 1.49 21.53
C ASP A 31 0.90 0.05 21.81
N LEU A 32 0.04 -0.92 21.46
CA LEU A 32 0.30 -2.34 21.61
C LEU A 32 0.65 -2.92 20.25
N ARG A 33 1.91 -3.30 20.09
CA ARG A 33 2.47 -3.86 18.86
C ARG A 33 2.51 -5.38 18.92
N PHE A 34 1.97 -6.03 17.90
CA PHE A 34 1.88 -7.49 17.80
C PHE A 34 3.01 -8.05 16.93
N GLY A 35 3.21 -9.37 16.98
CA GLY A 35 4.14 -10.08 16.12
C GLY A 35 3.74 -10.07 14.64
N PRO A 36 4.62 -10.57 13.75
CA PRO A 36 4.30 -10.80 12.34
C PRO A 36 3.05 -11.67 12.17
N ASP A 37 2.10 -11.21 11.36
CA ASP A 37 0.80 -11.84 11.07
C ASP A 37 -0.06 -12.16 12.31
N GLU A 38 0.31 -11.61 13.47
CA GLU A 38 -0.53 -11.65 14.65
C GLU A 38 -1.58 -10.54 14.54
N ASP A 39 -2.74 -10.91 14.02
CA ASP A 39 -3.94 -10.10 14.15
C ASP A 39 -4.47 -10.22 15.59
N PRO A 40 -4.70 -9.12 16.33
CA PRO A 40 -5.40 -9.20 17.60
C PRO A 40 -6.76 -9.86 17.41
N GLU A 41 -6.87 -11.10 17.90
CA GLU A 41 -8.10 -11.90 17.87
C GLU A 41 -9.34 -11.07 18.26
N PRO A 42 -10.53 -11.39 17.72
CA PRO A 42 -11.79 -10.85 18.19
C PRO A 42 -11.94 -11.03 19.71
N GLY A 43 -11.62 -9.97 20.45
CA GLY A 43 -11.67 -9.92 21.91
C GLY A 43 -10.34 -9.69 22.63
N ALA A 44 -9.21 -9.60 21.92
CA ALA A 44 -7.96 -9.10 22.48
C ALA A 44 -8.16 -7.74 23.19
N ILE A 45 -8.97 -6.85 22.60
CA ILE A 45 -9.32 -5.55 23.19
C ILE A 45 -10.05 -5.70 24.53
N TYR A 46 -10.94 -6.69 24.69
CA TYR A 46 -11.64 -6.90 25.97
C TYR A 46 -10.64 -7.35 27.04
N ARG A 47 -9.77 -8.31 26.73
CA ARG A 47 -8.70 -8.76 27.65
C ARG A 47 -7.76 -7.62 28.03
N ILE A 48 -7.42 -6.76 27.06
CA ILE A 48 -6.59 -5.57 27.29
C ILE A 48 -7.32 -4.59 28.23
N LYS A 49 -8.62 -4.36 28.03
CA LYS A 49 -9.44 -3.51 28.91
C LYS A 49 -9.59 -4.08 30.32
N ASP A 50 -9.71 -5.40 30.46
CA ASP A 50 -9.77 -6.06 31.77
C ASP A 50 -8.50 -5.78 32.60
N VAL A 51 -7.35 -5.67 31.92
CA VAL A 51 -6.05 -5.39 32.57
C VAL A 51 -5.83 -3.89 32.80
N LEU A 52 -6.14 -3.04 31.81
CA LEU A 52 -5.84 -1.61 31.86
C LEU A 52 -6.95 -0.78 32.54
N GLY A 53 -8.15 -1.35 32.66
CA GLY A 53 -9.36 -0.70 33.15
C GLY A 53 -10.20 -0.02 32.06
N GLU A 54 -11.48 0.18 32.37
CA GLU A 54 -12.52 0.73 31.47
C GLU A 54 -12.27 2.18 30.98
N ALA A 55 -11.31 2.89 31.59
CA ALA A 55 -10.91 4.23 31.18
C ALA A 55 -10.19 4.23 29.82
N TRP A 56 -9.64 3.10 29.40
CA TRP A 56 -8.94 2.95 28.12
C TRP A 56 -9.91 2.49 27.03
N GLU A 57 -9.86 3.17 25.89
CA GLU A 57 -10.63 2.82 24.70
C GLU A 57 -9.72 2.67 23.48
N LEU A 58 -10.12 1.77 22.58
CA LEU A 58 -9.49 1.66 21.27
C LEU A 58 -9.70 2.99 20.54
N SER A 59 -8.60 3.64 20.21
CA SER A 59 -8.61 4.87 19.43
C SER A 59 -8.37 4.58 17.96
N TYR A 60 -7.47 3.67 17.64
CA TYR A 60 -7.15 3.32 16.26
C TYR A 60 -6.48 1.93 16.18
N ARG A 61 -6.52 1.36 14.98
CA ARG A 61 -5.79 0.16 14.59
C ARG A 61 -5.06 0.47 13.30
N TRP A 62 -3.79 0.14 13.22
CA TRP A 62 -2.98 0.34 12.02
C TRP A 62 -2.06 -0.85 11.79
N TYR A 63 -1.57 -0.96 10.56
CA TYR A 63 -0.69 -2.03 10.12
C TYR A 63 0.58 -1.46 9.54
N GLU A 64 1.67 -2.18 9.72
CA GLU A 64 2.96 -1.86 9.11
C GLU A 64 3.56 -3.11 8.49
N PRO A 65 4.29 -3.01 7.38
CA PRO A 65 5.04 -4.14 6.87
C PRO A 65 6.12 -4.56 7.87
N VAL A 66 6.33 -5.86 8.02
CA VAL A 66 7.46 -6.38 8.82
C VAL A 66 8.79 -5.90 8.25
N GLU A 67 8.87 -5.82 6.92
CA GLU A 67 10.00 -5.32 6.15
C GLU A 67 9.48 -4.39 5.04
N PRO A 68 9.96 -3.13 4.97
CA PRO A 68 9.63 -2.25 3.86
C PRO A 68 10.29 -2.75 2.58
N LEU A 69 9.60 -2.58 1.44
CA LEU A 69 10.24 -2.76 0.14
C LEU A 69 11.46 -1.82 0.01
N PRO A 70 12.46 -2.16 -0.84
CA PRO A 70 13.55 -1.24 -1.14
C PRO A 70 13.02 0.14 -1.56
N TRP A 71 13.83 1.19 -1.41
CA TRP A 71 13.46 2.54 -1.84
C TRP A 71 13.76 2.77 -3.31
N GLY A 72 12.89 3.51 -3.98
CA GLY A 72 12.98 3.77 -5.40
C GLY A 72 11.81 3.18 -6.18
N ALA A 73 11.91 3.30 -7.49
CA ALA A 73 10.94 2.78 -8.45
C ALA A 73 11.66 2.41 -9.76
N PRO A 74 11.02 1.61 -10.61
CA PRO A 74 11.48 1.41 -11.99
C PRO A 74 11.61 2.74 -12.74
N ASP A 75 12.39 2.73 -13.83
CA ASP A 75 12.46 3.88 -14.73
C ASP A 75 11.05 4.25 -15.22
N PRO A 76 10.60 5.51 -15.09
CA PRO A 76 9.26 5.91 -15.51
C PRO A 76 8.93 5.56 -16.98
N ARG A 77 9.95 5.49 -17.85
CA ARG A 77 9.79 5.09 -19.26
C ARG A 77 9.36 3.62 -19.43
N MET A 78 9.55 2.80 -18.41
CA MET A 78 9.13 1.40 -18.40
C MET A 78 7.73 1.19 -17.84
N ARG A 79 7.08 2.24 -17.29
CA ARG A 79 5.80 2.11 -16.58
C ARG A 79 4.72 1.42 -17.44
N GLU A 80 4.50 1.91 -18.66
CA GLU A 80 3.43 1.38 -19.52
C GLU A 80 3.65 -0.11 -19.83
N ALA A 81 4.88 -0.49 -20.18
CA ALA A 81 5.22 -1.89 -20.44
C ALA A 81 5.04 -2.76 -19.18
N LEU A 82 5.56 -2.33 -18.03
CA LEU A 82 5.44 -3.07 -16.79
C LEU A 82 3.98 -3.26 -16.38
N LEU A 83 3.15 -2.23 -16.47
CA LEU A 83 1.73 -2.34 -16.11
C LEU A 83 0.94 -3.22 -17.09
N GLY A 84 1.28 -3.15 -18.38
CA GLY A 84 0.70 -4.06 -19.38
C GLY A 84 1.07 -5.51 -19.13
N ASP A 85 2.33 -5.79 -18.77
CA ASP A 85 2.78 -7.14 -18.40
C ASP A 85 2.02 -7.65 -17.16
N LEU A 86 1.89 -6.81 -16.11
CA LEU A 86 1.14 -7.17 -14.90
C LEU A 86 -0.35 -7.41 -15.15
N GLU A 87 -0.99 -6.59 -15.99
CA GLU A 87 -2.39 -6.78 -16.38
C GLU A 87 -2.58 -8.11 -17.11
N ALA A 88 -1.71 -8.40 -18.08
CA ALA A 88 -1.73 -9.64 -18.84
C ALA A 88 -1.53 -10.87 -17.95
N GLU A 89 -0.57 -10.83 -17.01
CA GLU A 89 -0.35 -11.92 -16.05
C GLU A 89 -1.60 -12.19 -15.18
N LEU A 90 -2.28 -11.14 -14.70
CA LEU A 90 -3.51 -11.27 -13.93
C LEU A 90 -4.66 -11.83 -14.79
N GLU A 91 -4.80 -11.37 -16.03
CA GLU A 91 -5.81 -11.85 -16.97
C GLU A 91 -5.60 -13.33 -17.35
N GLU A 92 -4.35 -13.72 -17.64
CA GLU A 92 -3.98 -15.11 -17.93
C GLU A 92 -4.24 -16.05 -16.73
N ALA A 93 -4.09 -15.53 -15.50
CA ALA A 93 -4.44 -16.24 -14.27
C ALA A 93 -5.97 -16.31 -14.00
N GLY A 94 -6.79 -15.68 -14.84
CA GLY A 94 -8.25 -15.66 -14.71
C GLY A 94 -8.76 -14.77 -13.58
N ILE A 95 -7.99 -13.76 -13.17
CA ILE A 95 -8.36 -12.85 -12.08
C ILE A 95 -9.28 -11.74 -12.61
N GLU A 96 -10.47 -11.63 -12.03
CA GLU A 96 -11.42 -10.58 -12.41
C GLU A 96 -10.91 -9.19 -11.98
N GLY A 97 -11.05 -8.20 -12.86
CA GLY A 97 -10.65 -6.82 -12.59
C GLY A 97 -9.16 -6.52 -12.73
N SER A 98 -8.42 -7.34 -13.49
CA SER A 98 -6.98 -7.18 -13.78
C SER A 98 -6.57 -5.77 -14.18
N SER A 99 -7.39 -5.06 -14.96
CA SER A 99 -7.11 -3.70 -15.44
C SER A 99 -6.97 -2.64 -14.36
N ALA A 100 -7.44 -2.89 -13.13
CA ALA A 100 -7.25 -1.98 -12.01
C ALA A 100 -5.75 -1.77 -11.68
N VAL A 101 -4.87 -2.71 -12.05
CA VAL A 101 -3.41 -2.54 -11.85
C VAL A 101 -2.85 -1.33 -12.61
N LEU A 102 -3.51 -0.90 -13.70
CA LEU A 102 -3.06 0.23 -14.51
C LEU A 102 -3.09 1.57 -13.76
N ASP A 103 -3.84 1.65 -12.66
CA ASP A 103 -3.98 2.86 -11.83
C ASP A 103 -2.84 3.05 -10.81
N TYR A 104 -1.90 2.10 -10.72
CA TYR A 104 -0.73 2.24 -9.85
C TYR A 104 0.16 3.43 -10.25
N PRO A 105 0.53 4.31 -9.29
CA PRO A 105 1.59 5.28 -9.46
C PRO A 105 2.95 4.64 -9.75
N THR A 106 3.80 5.30 -10.54
CA THR A 106 5.17 4.86 -10.86
C THR A 106 5.97 4.49 -9.62
N GLY A 107 5.90 5.33 -8.58
CA GLY A 107 6.61 5.15 -7.32
C GLY A 107 6.19 3.91 -6.53
N TRP A 108 5.06 3.30 -6.90
CA TRP A 108 4.46 2.14 -6.23
C TRP A 108 4.50 0.87 -7.08
N LEU A 109 5.20 0.87 -8.22
CA LEU A 109 5.23 -0.30 -9.12
C LEU A 109 5.86 -1.56 -8.49
N TRP A 110 6.78 -1.42 -7.52
CA TRP A 110 7.26 -2.60 -6.77
C TRP A 110 6.18 -3.22 -5.90
N ILE A 111 5.25 -2.41 -5.37
CA ILE A 111 4.08 -2.91 -4.64
C ILE A 111 3.19 -3.69 -5.61
N ALA A 112 2.91 -3.13 -6.80
CA ALA A 112 2.12 -3.79 -7.83
C ALA A 112 2.71 -5.15 -8.25
N GLN A 113 4.03 -5.21 -8.50
CA GLN A 113 4.71 -6.45 -8.87
C GLN A 113 4.58 -7.55 -7.80
N VAL A 114 4.73 -7.20 -6.52
CA VAL A 114 4.54 -8.18 -5.43
C VAL A 114 3.09 -8.62 -5.33
N MET A 115 2.13 -7.68 -5.44
CA MET A 115 0.71 -7.99 -5.38
C MET A 115 0.30 -8.97 -6.50
N THR A 116 0.72 -8.69 -7.74
CA THR A 116 0.46 -9.55 -8.90
C THR A 116 1.10 -10.93 -8.75
N ASP A 117 2.38 -11.02 -8.40
CA ASP A 117 3.07 -12.32 -8.20
C ASP A 117 2.31 -13.22 -7.22
N ARG A 118 1.91 -12.66 -6.06
CA ARG A 118 1.18 -13.41 -5.05
C ARG A 118 -0.20 -13.81 -5.55
N MET A 119 -0.96 -12.89 -6.13
CA MET A 119 -2.29 -13.18 -6.65
C MET A 119 -2.28 -14.27 -7.73
N VAL A 120 -1.38 -14.18 -8.72
CA VAL A 120 -1.25 -15.17 -9.81
C VAL A 120 -0.93 -16.55 -9.23
N LYS A 121 0.03 -16.63 -8.30
CA LYS A 121 0.38 -17.89 -7.64
C LYS A 121 -0.82 -18.48 -6.88
N TRP A 122 -1.57 -17.65 -6.18
CA TRP A 122 -2.70 -18.09 -5.37
C TRP A 122 -3.91 -18.49 -6.21
N ALA A 123 -4.16 -17.80 -7.33
CA ALA A 123 -5.13 -18.22 -8.32
C ALA A 123 -4.77 -19.60 -8.91
N ALA A 124 -3.49 -19.86 -9.20
CA ALA A 124 -3.01 -21.17 -9.63
C ALA A 124 -3.15 -22.26 -8.56
N GLU A 125 -3.19 -21.89 -7.28
CA GLU A 125 -3.51 -22.77 -6.14
C GLU A 125 -5.04 -23.03 -6.00
N GLY A 126 -5.86 -22.40 -6.85
CA GLY A 126 -7.32 -22.53 -6.87
C GLY A 126 -8.07 -21.47 -6.05
N GLU A 127 -7.41 -20.39 -5.65
CA GLU A 127 -8.05 -19.28 -4.93
C GLU A 127 -8.87 -18.41 -5.90
N GLU A 128 -10.14 -18.16 -5.58
CA GLU A 128 -10.96 -17.19 -6.31
C GLU A 128 -10.57 -15.76 -5.87
N ILE A 129 -10.14 -14.94 -6.82
CA ILE A 129 -9.61 -13.59 -6.59
C ILE A 129 -10.33 -12.63 -7.55
N GLU A 130 -10.84 -11.54 -6.99
CA GLU A 130 -11.41 -10.40 -7.71
C GLU A 130 -10.76 -9.10 -7.22
N ILE A 131 -10.34 -8.24 -8.15
CA ILE A 131 -9.89 -6.88 -7.89
C ILE A 131 -11.02 -5.92 -8.27
N SER A 132 -11.73 -5.40 -7.27
CA SER A 132 -12.85 -4.50 -7.54
C SER A 132 -12.36 -3.08 -7.88
N ASP A 133 -11.27 -2.61 -7.27
CA ASP A 133 -10.72 -1.25 -7.48
C ASP A 133 -9.30 -1.12 -6.91
N ILE A 134 -8.44 -0.35 -7.57
CA ILE A 134 -7.14 0.09 -7.05
C ILE A 134 -7.03 1.58 -7.30
N LYS A 135 -6.80 2.37 -6.24
CA LYS A 135 -6.72 3.82 -6.38
C LYS A 135 -5.89 4.48 -5.30
N GLU A 136 -5.48 5.72 -5.58
CA GLU A 136 -4.97 6.61 -4.55
C GLU A 136 -6.13 7.21 -3.74
N LYS A 137 -5.96 7.27 -2.42
CA LYS A 137 -6.82 8.02 -1.51
C LYS A 137 -6.04 8.60 -0.33
N PHE A 138 -6.04 9.91 -0.21
CA PHE A 138 -5.37 10.68 0.85
C PHE A 138 -3.83 10.48 0.90
N GLY A 139 -3.20 10.35 -0.25
CA GLY A 139 -1.76 10.13 -0.41
C GLY A 139 -1.34 8.67 -0.23
N THR A 140 -2.29 7.74 -0.07
CA THR A 140 -2.01 6.33 0.16
C THR A 140 -2.73 5.46 -0.86
N LEU A 141 -2.21 4.27 -1.12
CA LEU A 141 -2.87 3.26 -1.93
C LEU A 141 -4.12 2.74 -1.20
N ARG A 142 -5.14 2.38 -1.98
CA ARG A 142 -6.29 1.58 -1.56
C ARG A 142 -6.47 0.42 -2.51
N CYS A 143 -6.59 -0.77 -1.95
CA CYS A 143 -6.78 -2.01 -2.69
C CYS A 143 -8.12 -2.63 -2.26
N TYR A 144 -9.10 -2.61 -3.16
CA TYR A 144 -10.38 -3.25 -2.94
C TYR A 144 -10.36 -4.59 -3.64
N VAL A 145 -10.23 -5.65 -2.84
CA VAL A 145 -10.14 -7.02 -3.33
C VAL A 145 -11.18 -7.89 -2.65
N ARG A 146 -11.63 -8.94 -3.34
CA ARG A 146 -12.52 -9.96 -2.80
C ARG A 146 -11.89 -11.33 -2.98
N GLY A 147 -11.90 -12.13 -1.92
CA GLY A 147 -11.25 -13.44 -1.86
C GLY A 147 -10.97 -13.83 -0.41
N SER A 148 -9.89 -14.58 -0.19
CA SER A 148 -9.54 -15.11 1.14
C SER A 148 -9.07 -14.03 2.12
N GLU A 149 -8.97 -14.39 3.41
CA GLU A 149 -8.33 -13.55 4.43
C GLU A 149 -6.87 -13.25 4.10
N ARG A 150 -6.13 -14.20 3.53
CA ARG A 150 -4.73 -13.97 3.13
C ARG A 150 -4.64 -12.89 2.04
N LEU A 151 -5.61 -12.86 1.11
CA LEU A 151 -5.70 -11.82 0.10
C LEU A 151 -5.99 -10.44 0.72
N GLN A 152 -6.87 -10.39 1.72
CA GLN A 152 -7.12 -9.14 2.47
C GLN A 152 -5.85 -8.66 3.20
N ASN A 153 -5.06 -9.58 3.77
CA ASN A 153 -3.80 -9.23 4.42
C ASN A 153 -2.74 -8.73 3.41
N LEU A 154 -2.70 -9.31 2.20
CA LEU A 154 -1.86 -8.78 1.12
C LEU A 154 -2.27 -7.37 0.71
N ALA A 155 -3.56 -7.09 0.58
CA ALA A 155 -4.06 -5.75 0.29
C ALA A 155 -3.65 -4.76 1.39
N GLN A 156 -3.80 -5.13 2.67
CA GLN A 156 -3.34 -4.29 3.79
C GLN A 156 -1.83 -4.06 3.77
N TRP A 157 -1.04 -5.09 3.44
CA TRP A 157 0.41 -4.95 3.25
C TRP A 157 0.73 -3.94 2.14
N CYS A 158 0.03 -4.02 0.99
CA CYS A 158 0.22 -3.10 -0.13
C CYS A 158 -0.09 -1.65 0.26
N GLU A 159 -1.22 -1.43 0.95
CA GLU A 159 -1.60 -0.11 1.46
C GLU A 159 -0.56 0.43 2.43
N ALA A 160 -0.09 -0.40 3.38
CA ALA A 160 0.90 -0.01 4.36
C ALA A 160 2.28 0.32 3.74
N GLN A 161 2.69 -0.38 2.68
CA GLN A 161 3.92 -0.08 1.92
C GLN A 161 3.86 1.30 1.23
N SER A 162 2.66 1.82 0.96
CA SER A 162 2.47 3.10 0.25
C SER A 162 2.56 4.33 1.16
N GLU A 163 2.31 4.19 2.47
CA GLU A 163 2.04 5.32 3.38
C GLU A 163 3.15 6.37 3.42
N THR A 164 4.40 5.91 3.32
CA THR A 164 5.60 6.75 3.37
C THR A 164 6.42 6.69 2.08
N ARG A 165 5.81 6.21 1.00
CA ARG A 165 6.46 6.02 -0.29
C ARG A 165 5.98 7.05 -1.30
N CYS A 166 6.91 7.82 -1.85
CA CYS A 166 6.62 8.84 -2.84
C CYS A 166 5.98 8.21 -4.09
N MET A 167 4.83 8.74 -4.51
CA MET A 167 4.07 8.25 -5.67
C MET A 167 4.81 8.35 -7.01
N ALA A 168 5.80 9.25 -7.14
CA ALA A 168 6.54 9.45 -8.39
C ALA A 168 7.83 8.63 -8.45
N THR A 169 8.57 8.58 -7.34
CA THR A 169 9.95 8.06 -7.31
C THR A 169 10.11 6.79 -6.49
N GLY A 170 9.12 6.45 -5.66
CA GLY A 170 9.20 5.36 -4.70
C GLY A 170 10.22 5.55 -3.59
N LEU A 171 10.83 6.74 -3.48
CA LEU A 171 11.68 7.12 -2.35
C LEU A 171 10.83 7.50 -1.13
N GLN A 172 11.47 7.75 0.01
CA GLN A 172 10.78 8.21 1.21
C GLN A 172 10.00 9.51 0.94
N GLY A 173 8.72 9.51 1.31
CA GLY A 173 7.79 10.63 1.16
C GLY A 173 6.91 10.80 2.39
N ARG A 174 6.02 11.80 2.33
CA ARG A 174 4.95 11.97 3.30
C ARG A 174 3.71 12.58 2.62
N PRO A 175 2.50 12.37 3.15
CA PRO A 175 1.30 13.02 2.64
C PRO A 175 1.43 14.55 2.62
N ARG A 176 1.13 15.17 1.49
CA ARG A 176 1.18 16.61 1.23
C ARG A 176 -0.13 17.08 0.63
N ASN A 177 -0.60 18.26 1.05
CA ASN A 177 -1.62 18.97 0.29
C ASN A 177 -0.97 19.57 -0.98
N ALA A 178 -1.40 19.08 -2.13
CA ALA A 178 -0.91 19.39 -3.46
C ALA A 178 -2.07 19.96 -4.30
N GLY A 179 -2.53 21.15 -3.93
CA GLY A 179 -3.59 21.86 -4.67
C GLY A 179 -4.99 21.27 -4.48
N GLY A 180 -5.35 20.90 -3.25
CA GLY A 180 -6.68 20.34 -2.93
C GLY A 180 -6.72 18.81 -2.98
N TRP A 181 -5.66 18.18 -3.46
CA TRP A 181 -5.42 16.74 -3.38
C TRP A 181 -4.37 16.43 -2.32
N VAL A 182 -4.40 15.23 -1.77
CA VAL A 182 -3.33 14.77 -0.87
C VAL A 182 -2.50 13.73 -1.62
N LEU A 183 -1.22 14.00 -1.82
CA LEU A 183 -0.28 13.09 -2.49
C LEU A 183 0.86 12.73 -1.53
N CYS A 184 1.34 11.49 -1.53
CA CYS A 184 2.58 11.16 -0.83
C CYS A 184 3.78 11.51 -1.71
N LEU A 185 4.50 12.57 -1.35
CA LEU A 185 5.60 13.11 -2.12
C LEU A 185 6.87 13.23 -1.27
N SER A 186 8.02 12.98 -1.89
CA SER A 186 9.32 13.40 -1.36
C SER A 186 9.44 14.93 -1.40
N GLU A 187 10.42 15.50 -0.70
CA GLU A 187 10.65 16.96 -0.74
C GLU A 187 10.94 17.44 -2.17
N GLU A 188 11.77 16.70 -2.93
CA GLU A 188 12.09 17.04 -4.32
C GLU A 188 10.85 17.06 -5.22
N MET A 189 9.99 16.05 -5.12
CA MET A 189 8.77 15.98 -5.92
C MET A 189 7.74 17.03 -5.50
N MET A 190 7.75 17.47 -4.24
CA MET A 190 6.93 18.60 -3.79
C MET A 190 7.43 19.93 -4.37
N GLU A 191 8.74 20.14 -4.47
CA GLU A 191 9.28 21.32 -5.16
C GLU A 191 8.97 21.28 -6.65
N LEU A 192 9.04 20.11 -7.28
CA LEU A 192 8.57 19.92 -8.66
C LEU A 192 7.08 20.27 -8.78
N HIS A 193 6.23 19.77 -7.89
CA HIS A 193 4.79 20.08 -7.90
C HIS A 193 4.52 21.59 -7.94
N LYS A 194 5.23 22.36 -7.11
CA LYS A 194 5.09 23.83 -7.03
C LYS A 194 5.52 24.53 -8.31
N ARG A 195 6.54 24.02 -8.98
CA ARG A 195 7.09 24.60 -10.22
C ARG A 195 6.30 24.20 -11.45
N ASP A 196 5.97 22.91 -11.56
CA ASP A 196 5.33 22.29 -12.71
C ASP A 196 4.54 21.05 -12.27
N HIS A 197 3.26 21.27 -11.94
CA HIS A 197 2.36 20.19 -11.55
C HIS A 197 2.17 19.16 -12.67
N TYR A 198 2.12 19.56 -13.94
CA TYR A 198 1.89 18.63 -15.05
C TYR A 198 3.08 17.68 -15.22
N GLN A 199 4.30 18.21 -15.16
CA GLN A 199 5.50 17.39 -15.18
C GLN A 199 5.52 16.35 -14.04
N LEU A 200 5.08 16.73 -12.83
CA LEU A 200 4.94 15.76 -11.74
C LEU A 200 3.90 14.68 -12.07
N MET A 201 2.72 15.06 -12.57
CA MET A 201 1.67 14.09 -12.87
C MET A 201 2.08 13.12 -13.98
N ASP A 202 2.88 13.57 -14.94
CA ASP A 202 3.47 12.72 -15.97
C ASP A 202 4.51 11.75 -15.37
N LEU A 203 5.26 12.14 -14.34
CA LEU A 203 6.11 11.19 -13.62
C LEU A 203 5.31 10.16 -12.82
N ILE A 204 4.19 10.56 -12.21
CA ILE A 204 3.37 9.68 -11.38
C ILE A 204 2.60 8.66 -12.23
N TYR A 205 1.98 9.10 -13.33
CA TYR A 205 1.06 8.26 -14.10
C TYR A 205 1.50 7.99 -15.54
N ALA A 206 2.60 8.57 -16.01
CA ALA A 206 3.07 8.52 -17.41
C ALA A 206 1.90 8.57 -18.39
N ARG A 207 1.30 9.76 -18.58
CA ARG A 207 0.29 9.88 -19.62
C ARG A 207 0.98 9.71 -20.97
N SER A 208 0.53 8.75 -21.76
CA SER A 208 0.84 8.73 -23.20
C SER A 208 0.64 10.15 -23.75
N PRO A 209 1.62 10.68 -24.53
CA PRO A 209 1.52 12.03 -25.07
C PRO A 209 0.19 12.16 -25.79
N ARG A 210 -0.61 13.16 -25.41
CA ARG A 210 -1.92 13.40 -26.05
C ARG A 210 -1.68 13.51 -27.57
N SER A 211 -2.19 12.54 -28.31
CA SER A 211 -2.22 12.53 -29.78
C SER A 211 -3.05 13.69 -30.31
#